data_AF-A0A971ZQU7-F1
#
_entry.id   AF-A0A971ZQU7-F1
#
_cell.length_a   1.000
_cell.length_b   1.000
_cell.length_c   1.000
_cell.angle_alpha   90.00
_cell.angle_beta   90.00
_cell.angle_gamma   90.00
#
_symmetry.space_group_name_H-M   'P 1'
#
loop_
_entity.id
_entity.type
_entity.pdbx_description
1 polymer ?
#
loop_
_entity_poly.entity_id
_entity_poly.type
_entity_poly.pdbx_seq_one_letter_code
_entity_poly.pdbx_strand_id
1 'polypeptide(L)' 'MQLDVRLPIGAMFLIIGLILCAYGLATWSDVELYRRSLGHNVNVWWGLFLMAFGAVMLWLTRRAAARTPAGRKDAHE' A
#
# COMPACT_ATOMS: atom_id res chain seq x y z
N MET A 1 1.66 -24.29 -0.21
CA MET A 1 0.91 -23.20 0.47
C MET A 1 0.76 -22.08 -0.55
N GLN A 2 -0.45 -21.80 -1.06
CA GLN A 2 -0.64 -20.65 -1.93
C GLN A 2 -0.48 -19.39 -1.07
N LEU A 3 0.64 -18.70 -1.24
CA LEU A 3 0.91 -17.45 -0.55
C LEU A 3 -0.10 -16.42 -1.10
N ASP A 4 -0.94 -15.84 -0.24
CA ASP A 4 -1.90 -14.82 -0.70
C ASP A 4 -1.11 -13.60 -1.18
N VAL A 5 -0.98 -13.49 -2.51
CA VAL A 5 -0.17 -12.48 -3.20
C VAL A 5 -0.64 -11.06 -2.86
N ARG A 6 -1.88 -10.88 -2.37
CA ARG A 6 -2.40 -9.57 -1.96
C ARG A 6 -1.65 -8.99 -0.76
N LEU A 7 -1.15 -9.85 0.14
CA LEU A 7 -0.41 -9.41 1.32
C LEU A 7 0.95 -8.77 0.97
N PRO A 8 1.88 -9.44 0.24
CA PRO A 8 3.15 -8.83 -0.14
C PRO A 8 2.96 -7.65 -1.08
N ILE A 9 2.01 -7.71 -2.02
CA ILE A 9 1.75 -6.59 -2.94
C ILE A 9 1.25 -5.36 -2.17
N GLY A 10 0.25 -5.52 -1.28
CA GLY A 10 -0.28 -4.41 -0.48
C GLY A 10 0.78 -3.79 0.44
N ALA A 11 1.63 -4.61 1.05
CA ALA A 11 2.74 -4.13 1.87
C ALA A 11 3.78 -3.34 1.07
N MET A 12 4.14 -3.81 -0.13
CA MET A 12 5.08 -3.10 -1.01
C MET A 12 4.55 -1.72 -1.42
N PHE A 13 3.28 -1.63 -1.81
CA PHE A 13 2.66 -0.34 -2.13
C PHE A 13 2.64 0.63 -0.95
N LEU A 14 2.38 0.13 0.26
CA LEU A 14 2.40 0.94 1.47
C LEU A 14 3.81 1.49 1.78
N ILE A 15 4.83 0.63 1.69
CA ILE A 15 6.24 1.00 1.95
C ILE A 15 6.74 2.00 0.91
N ILE A 16 6.51 1.74 -0.38
CA ILE A 16 6.92 2.64 -1.46
C ILE A 16 6.19 3.99 -1.34
N GLY A 17 4.89 3.97 -1.07
CA GLY A 17 4.11 5.18 -0.86
C GLY A 17 4.61 6.00 0.33
N LEU A 18 4.98 5.35 1.44
CA LEU A 18 5.56 6.00 2.61
C LEU A 18 6.90 6.67 2.29
N ILE A 19 7.80 5.96 1.59
CA ILE A 19 9.10 6.51 1.18
C ILE A 19 8.90 7.71 0.25
N LEU A 20 8.00 7.61 -0.72
CA LEU A 20 7.72 8.67 -1.68
C LEU A 20 7.10 9.90 -1.00
N CYS A 21 6.19 9.69 -0.04
CA CYS A 21 5.59 10.76 0.75
C CYS A 21 6.63 11.45 1.63
N ALA A 22 7.49 10.69 2.31
CA ALA A 22 8.60 11.22 3.12
C ALA A 22 9.59 12.01 2.26
N TYR A 23 9.94 11.50 1.08
CA TYR A 23 10.79 12.22 0.12
C TYR A 23 10.14 13.51 -0.36
N GLY A 24 8.86 13.47 -0.70
CA GLY A 24 8.10 14.65 -1.10
C GLY A 24 8.04 15.72 0.00
N LEU A 25 7.82 15.32 1.25
CA LEU A 25 7.85 16.22 2.40
C LEU A 25 9.25 16.81 2.65
N ALA A 26 10.30 15.99 2.54
CA ALA A 26 11.69 16.43 2.70
C ALA A 26 12.13 17.43 1.63
N THR A 27 11.58 17.32 0.43
CA THR A 27 11.90 18.18 -0.72
C THR A 27 10.90 19.31 -0.93
N TRP A 28 9.94 19.53 -0.02
CA TRP A 28 8.82 20.46 -0.22
C TRP A 28 9.24 21.90 -0.58
N SER A 29 10.39 22.36 -0.08
CA SER A 29 10.94 23.69 -0.37
C SER A 29 11.76 23.78 -1.67
N ASP A 30 11.94 22.68 -2.38
CA ASP A 30 12.76 22.62 -3.60
C ASP A 30 11.93 23.01 -4.83
N VAL A 31 11.86 24.32 -5.08
CA VAL A 31 11.04 24.91 -6.15
C VAL A 31 11.53 24.51 -7.55
N GLU A 32 12.83 24.27 -7.73
CA GLU A 32 13.39 23.88 -9.03
C GLU A 32 13.03 22.42 -9.36
N LEU A 33 13.03 21.54 -8.35
CA LEU A 33 12.60 20.15 -8.50
C LEU A 33 11.14 20.03 -8.98
N TYR A 34 10.24 20.87 -8.44
CA TYR A 34 8.81 20.84 -8.79
C TYR A 34 8.43 21.72 -9.98
N ARG A 35 9.37 22.43 -10.59
CA ARG A 35 9.10 23.31 -11.74
C ARG A 35 8.52 22.52 -12.93
N ARG A 36 8.98 21.28 -13.11
CA ARG A 36 8.50 20.36 -14.14
C ARG A 36 7.09 19.82 -13.86
N SER A 37 6.63 19.90 -12.62
CA SER A 37 5.30 19.54 -12.17
C SER A 37 4.42 20.75 -11.83
N LEU A 38 4.67 21.90 -12.47
CA LEU A 38 3.92 23.15 -12.29
C LEU A 38 3.94 23.66 -10.83
N GLY A 39 5.03 23.39 -10.10
CA GLY A 39 5.18 23.75 -8.69
C GLY A 39 4.40 22.85 -7.74
N HIS A 40 3.78 21.77 -8.23
CA HIS A 40 3.03 20.84 -7.40
C HIS A 40 3.91 19.70 -6.89
N ASN A 41 3.76 19.36 -5.61
CA ASN A 41 4.49 18.27 -4.98
C ASN A 41 3.88 16.90 -5.36
N VAL A 42 4.20 16.46 -6.59
CA VAL A 42 3.71 15.20 -7.17
C VAL A 42 4.13 13.99 -6.35
N ASN A 43 5.27 14.07 -5.65
CA ASN A 43 5.77 12.99 -4.79
C ASN A 43 4.81 12.73 -3.62
N VAL A 44 4.37 13.76 -2.90
CA VAL A 44 3.40 13.58 -1.81
C VAL A 44 2.05 13.07 -2.31
N TRP A 45 1.53 13.65 -3.39
CA TRP A 45 0.23 13.22 -3.94
C TRP A 45 0.21 11.76 -4.40
N TRP A 46 1.23 11.34 -5.14
CA TRP A 46 1.36 9.94 -5.54
C TRP A 46 1.72 9.02 -4.37
N GLY A 47 2.53 9.48 -3.42
CA GLY A 47 2.84 8.74 -2.20
C GLY A 47 1.57 8.42 -1.39
N LEU A 48 0.71 9.42 -1.20
CA LEU A 48 -0.60 9.26 -0.57
C LEU A 48 -1.51 8.30 -1.34
N PHE A 49 -1.54 8.39 -2.67
CA PHE A 49 -2.33 7.47 -3.51
C PHE A 49 -1.87 6.02 -3.35
N LEU A 50 -0.55 5.76 -3.40
CA LEU A 50 0.02 4.41 -3.23
C LEU A 50 -0.24 3.87 -1.82
N MET A 51 -0.12 4.72 -0.79
CA MET A 51 -0.46 4.35 0.58
C MET A 51 -1.94 3.98 0.72
N ALA A 52 -2.86 4.78 0.16
CA ALA A 52 -4.29 4.49 0.19
C ALA A 52 -4.61 3.16 -0.51
N PHE A 53 -4.02 2.93 -1.69
CA PHE A 53 -4.17 1.69 -2.43
C PHE A 53 -3.65 0.46 -1.66
N GLY A 54 -2.42 0.55 -1.13
CA GLY A 54 -1.82 -0.51 -0.32
C GLY A 54 -2.64 -0.81 0.94
N ALA A 55 -3.13 0.22 1.63
CA ALA A 55 -3.99 0.06 2.80
C ALA A 55 -5.32 -0.65 2.46
N VAL A 56 -5.95 -0.31 1.33
CA VAL A 56 -7.17 -0.98 0.86
C VAL A 56 -6.89 -2.47 0.56
N MET A 57 -5.79 -2.80 -0.12
CA MET A 57 -5.42 -4.19 -0.38
C MET A 57 -5.20 -4.99 0.91
N LEU A 58 -4.48 -4.41 1.88
CA LEU A 58 -4.25 -5.05 3.17
C LEU A 58 -5.57 -5.23 3.95
N TRP A 59 -6.47 -4.25 3.90
CA TRP A 59 -7.80 -4.35 4.49
C TRP A 59 -8.65 -5.47 3.87
N LEU A 60 -8.65 -5.59 2.54
CA LEU A 60 -9.33 -6.67 1.83
C LEU A 60 -8.76 -8.05 2.17
N THR A 61 -7.43 -8.15 2.31
CA THR A 61 -6.74 -9.38 2.74
C THR A 61 -7.19 -9.80 4.15
N ARG A 62 -7.27 -8.85 5.09
CA ARG A 62 -7.78 -9.11 6.45
C ARG A 62 -9.25 -9.56 6.43
N ARG A 63 -10.10 -8.94 5.60
CA ARG A 63 -11.49 -9.38 5.43
C ARG A 63 -11.60 -10.78 4.82
N ALA A 64 -10.75 -11.14 3.88
CA ALA A 64 -10.74 -12.47 3.27
C ALA A 64 -10.32 -13.54 4.28
N ALA A 65 -9.27 -13.28 5.08
CA ALA A 65 -8.82 -14.18 6.13
C ALA A 65 -9.89 -14.42 7.20
N ALA A 66 -10.66 -13.38 7.57
CA ALA A 66 -11.76 -13.49 8.52
C ALA A 66 -12.98 -14.30 8.02
N ARG A 67 -13.06 -14.56 6.70
CA ARG A 67 -14.16 -15.31 6.09
C ARG A 67 -13.88 -16.79 5.86
N THR A 68 -12.65 -17.27 6.07
CA THR A 68 -12.34 -18.70 6.01
C THR A 68 -12.77 -19.35 7.34
N PRO A 69 -13.89 -20.08 7.39
CA PRO A 69 -14.26 -20.81 8.59
C PRO A 69 -13.27 -21.95 8.77
N ALA A 70 -12.69 -22.05 9.97
CA ALA A 70 -11.96 -23.25 10.38
C ALA A 70 -12.97 -24.40 10.50
N GLY A 71 -13.25 -25.07 9.38
CA GLY A 71 -14.31 -26.08 9.29
C GLY A 71 -13.97 -27.18 8.31
N ARG A 72 -12.95 -27.98 8.65
CA ARG A 72 -12.82 -29.39 8.23
C ARG A 72 -11.79 -30.06 9.14
N LYS A 73 -12.20 -30.37 10.37
CA LYS A 73 -11.47 -31.31 11.24
C LYS A 73 -12.12 -32.69 11.30
N ASP A 74 -13.28 -32.90 10.69
CA ASP A 74 -14.07 -34.10 10.98
C ASP A 74 -14.58 -34.72 9.67
N ALA A 75 -13.73 -35.52 9.02
CA ALA A 75 -14.16 -36.53 8.06
C ALA A 75 -12.93 -37.39 7.73
N HIS A 76 -12.75 -38.44 8.53
CA HIS A 76 -12.11 -39.73 8.26
C HIS A 76 -11.63 -40.29 9.61
N GLU A 77 -12.63 -40.67 10.42
CA GLU A 77 -12.53 -41.88 11.26
C GLU A 77 -12.50 -43.11 10.36
#